data_AF-A0A435YQN7-F1
#
_entry.id   AF-A0A435YQN7-F1
#
_cell.length_a   1.000
_cell.length_b   1.000
_cell.length_c   1.000
_cell.angle_alpha   90.00
_cell.angle_beta   90.00
_cell.angle_gamma   90.00
#
_symmetry.space_group_name_H-M   'P 1'
#
loop_
_entity.id
_entity.type
_entity.pdbx_description
1 polymer ?
#
loop_
_entity_poly.entity_id
_entity_poly.type
_entity_poly.pdbx_seq_one_letter_code
_entity_poly.pdbx_strand_id
1 'polypeptide(L)'
;MATESDDDVMDDGEAVDPSLKPKSSKGWLKLIKDQEKAGFADYQERCTNIQKRYAELARLASITRDREFQIFWANIEVLKPSMYSRPPVPVVAPRFQDRRPVQRTTAEFLERCTVVTFDRERIDGVMRRIRDDLALLNRGCAWLRYEAKSKDNDFVERVCIDHKNRKDFVHDPARTWREVDWVGGGAWMTRKEMRKRFRATSGNAYQDAEFAVRKDDKNNHDGKLKARVWEIWSKSENKVVWVSPGVDVVLDEGEPHLTLEGFFPCPEPAYGTLQPESLIPVPDYLFYKDQIEEINDITNRISALTQGLRVRGFYPSGAGEIGDAIEAALKSTNDRQVMVPVSNWAAFGNGAAKDTIVWLPLDMIATTITQLISLRKELIDDIYQISGLSDIMRGESNPNETLGAQQIKTQYGSVRIRDRQNELVRIARDIAAIAGEIMAENFQQKTLADMAQMD
;
A
#
# COMPACT_ATOMS: atom_id res chain seq x y z
N MET A 1 -48.87 -19.09 36.47
CA MET A 1 -49.32 -17.69 36.35
C MET A 1 -48.25 -16.87 37.06
N ALA A 2 -47.54 -16.05 36.28
CA ALA A 2 -46.55 -15.02 36.64
C ALA A 2 -45.49 -15.36 37.72
N THR A 3 -44.27 -15.62 37.27
CA THR A 3 -43.03 -15.35 38.02
C THR A 3 -42.39 -14.10 37.43
N GLU A 4 -42.01 -13.19 38.32
CA GLU A 4 -41.36 -11.90 38.09
C GLU A 4 -39.87 -12.04 37.74
N SER A 5 -39.38 -10.97 37.09
CA SER A 5 -38.02 -10.44 37.04
C SER A 5 -36.88 -11.34 36.58
N ASP A 6 -36.41 -11.10 35.35
CA ASP A 6 -35.01 -10.76 35.13
C ASP A 6 -34.84 -10.08 33.75
N ASP A 7 -33.78 -9.28 33.67
CA ASP A 7 -33.24 -8.53 32.53
C ASP A 7 -33.77 -7.10 32.34
N ASP A 8 -33.07 -6.13 32.97
CA ASP A 8 -32.72 -4.85 32.34
C ASP A 8 -31.81 -4.02 33.28
N VAL A 9 -30.48 -4.15 33.15
CA VAL A 9 -29.49 -3.07 33.35
C VAL A 9 -28.13 -3.57 32.78
N MET A 10 -27.30 -2.84 32.03
CA MET A 10 -27.16 -1.42 31.70
C MET A 10 -26.72 -1.30 30.23
N ASP A 11 -27.40 -0.48 29.43
CA ASP A 11 -26.84 0.19 28.27
C ASP A 11 -26.62 1.64 28.71
N ASP A 12 -25.38 2.02 28.99
CA ASP A 12 -25.02 3.40 29.36
C ASP A 12 -24.97 4.33 28.14
N GLY A 13 -25.63 3.95 27.03
CA GLY A 13 -25.97 4.87 25.96
C GLY A 13 -27.02 5.87 26.45
N GLU A 14 -26.72 7.16 26.37
CA GLU A 14 -27.70 8.23 26.61
C GLU A 14 -29.04 7.87 25.96
N ALA A 15 -30.12 7.91 26.75
CA ALA A 15 -31.46 7.65 26.25
C ALA A 15 -31.74 8.56 25.04
N VAL A 16 -31.81 7.95 23.85
CA VAL A 16 -32.00 8.68 22.58
C VAL A 16 -33.35 9.40 22.62
N ASP A 17 -33.32 10.71 22.84
CA ASP A 17 -34.52 11.56 22.85
C ASP A 17 -35.09 11.69 21.42
N PRO A 18 -36.26 11.08 21.12
CA PRO A 18 -36.85 11.12 19.79
C PRO A 18 -37.31 12.52 19.34
N SER A 19 -37.27 13.51 20.23
CA SER A 19 -37.67 14.89 19.96
C SER A 19 -36.54 15.78 19.40
N LEU A 20 -35.27 15.35 19.50
CA LEU A 20 -34.12 16.09 18.98
C LEU A 20 -34.00 15.93 17.47
N LYS A 21 -33.99 17.06 16.73
CA LYS A 21 -33.75 17.05 15.28
C LYS A 21 -32.29 16.68 15.00
N PRO A 22 -32.00 15.74 14.08
CA PRO A 22 -30.63 15.33 13.79
C PRO A 22 -29.83 16.48 13.16
N LYS A 23 -28.59 16.66 13.63
CA LYS A 23 -27.68 17.74 13.21
C LYS A 23 -27.18 17.54 11.78
N SER A 24 -26.75 18.61 11.12
CA SER A 24 -26.29 18.52 9.72
C SER A 24 -24.92 17.86 9.58
N SER A 25 -24.78 16.94 8.63
CA SER A 25 -23.50 16.28 8.29
C SER A 25 -22.56 17.13 7.43
N LYS A 26 -23.06 18.25 6.88
CA LYS A 26 -22.37 19.02 5.83
C LYS A 26 -21.02 19.56 6.27
N GLY A 27 -20.89 19.99 7.53
CA GLY A 27 -19.61 20.48 8.09
C GLY A 27 -18.55 19.38 8.13
N TRP A 28 -18.91 18.21 8.68
CA TRP A 28 -18.04 17.05 8.76
C TRP A 28 -17.63 16.50 7.40
N LEU A 29 -18.58 16.39 6.46
CA LEU A 29 -18.28 15.98 5.08
C LEU A 29 -17.44 17.01 4.34
N LYS A 30 -17.53 18.30 4.71
CA LYS A 30 -16.68 19.35 4.16
C LYS A 30 -15.23 19.19 4.62
N LEU A 31 -14.96 18.83 5.88
CA LEU A 31 -13.59 18.56 6.36
C LEU A 31 -12.88 17.51 5.50
N ILE A 32 -13.57 16.43 5.16
CA ILE A 32 -13.05 15.37 4.28
C ILE A 32 -12.75 15.93 2.88
N LYS A 33 -13.66 16.73 2.31
CA LYS A 33 -13.44 17.35 0.99
C LYS A 33 -12.29 18.36 1.00
N ASP A 34 -12.14 19.11 2.08
CA ASP A 34 -11.07 20.09 2.23
C ASP A 34 -9.71 19.39 2.37
N GLN A 35 -9.68 18.25 3.07
CA GLN A 35 -8.52 17.35 3.11
C GLN A 35 -8.13 16.83 1.72
N GLU A 36 -9.10 16.37 0.93
CA GLU A 36 -8.86 15.90 -0.44
C GLU A 36 -8.26 17.04 -1.29
N LYS A 37 -8.81 18.25 -1.19
CA LYS A 37 -8.34 19.44 -1.90
C LYS A 37 -6.98 19.96 -1.43
N ALA A 38 -6.56 19.66 -0.20
CA ALA A 38 -5.27 20.07 0.34
C ALA A 38 -4.06 19.36 -0.31
N GLY A 39 -4.30 18.46 -1.28
CA GLY A 39 -3.27 17.75 -2.04
C GLY A 39 -3.36 16.23 -1.89
N PHE A 40 -4.23 15.73 -1.00
CA PHE A 40 -4.41 14.29 -0.85
C PHE A 40 -5.14 13.66 -2.05
N ALA A 41 -5.95 14.39 -2.80
CA ALA A 41 -6.54 13.86 -4.05
C ALA A 41 -5.44 13.45 -5.05
N ASP A 42 -4.48 14.34 -5.29
CA ASP A 42 -3.34 14.08 -6.19
C ASP A 42 -2.49 12.91 -5.70
N TYR A 43 -2.23 12.86 -4.39
CA TYR A 43 -1.55 11.71 -3.77
C TYR A 43 -2.31 10.39 -4.04
N GLN A 44 -3.62 10.36 -3.82
CA GLN A 44 -4.44 9.16 -4.00
C GLN A 44 -4.51 8.69 -5.46
N GLU A 45 -4.50 9.63 -6.42
CA GLU A 45 -4.42 9.33 -7.85
C GLU A 45 -3.07 8.70 -8.19
N ARG A 46 -1.96 9.35 -7.79
CA ARG A 46 -0.60 8.84 -8.00
C ARG A 46 -0.42 7.44 -7.42
N CYS A 47 -0.88 7.21 -6.18
CA CYS A 47 -0.87 5.89 -5.55
C CYS A 47 -1.62 4.84 -6.37
N THR A 48 -2.76 5.19 -6.95
CA THR A 48 -3.54 4.26 -7.79
C THR A 48 -2.76 3.87 -9.05
N ASN A 49 -2.08 4.83 -9.68
CA ASN A 49 -1.25 4.58 -10.86
C ASN A 49 -0.03 3.71 -10.53
N ILE A 50 0.62 3.94 -9.38
CA ILE A 50 1.75 3.15 -8.90
C ILE A 50 1.33 1.69 -8.67
N GLN A 51 0.20 1.46 -7.99
CA GLN A 51 -0.31 0.11 -7.73
C GLN A 51 -0.60 -0.66 -9.02
N LYS A 52 -1.18 -0.01 -10.03
CA LYS A 52 -1.40 -0.61 -11.36
C LYS A 52 -0.08 -1.00 -12.03
N ARG A 53 0.94 -0.14 -11.96
CA ARG A 53 2.26 -0.44 -12.53
C ARG A 53 2.95 -1.60 -11.82
N TYR A 54 2.83 -1.66 -10.50
CA TYR A 54 3.50 -2.65 -9.64
C TYR A 54 3.06 -4.09 -9.93
N ALA A 55 1.75 -4.39 -9.96
CA ALA A 55 1.28 -5.78 -10.03
C ALA A 55 -0.10 -5.96 -10.68
N GLU A 56 -0.46 -5.17 -11.70
CA GLU A 56 -1.72 -5.39 -12.43
C GLU A 56 -1.65 -6.65 -13.31
N LEU A 57 -2.43 -7.67 -12.93
CA LEU A 57 -2.45 -8.97 -13.61
C LEU A 57 -2.84 -8.85 -15.09
N ALA A 58 -3.87 -8.07 -15.41
CA ALA A 58 -4.33 -7.89 -16.79
C ALA A 58 -3.22 -7.29 -17.67
N ARG A 59 -2.46 -6.34 -17.11
CA ARG A 59 -1.31 -5.73 -17.75
C ARG A 59 -0.16 -6.72 -17.93
N LEU A 60 0.13 -7.53 -16.92
CA LEU A 60 1.25 -8.49 -16.95
C LEU A 60 0.97 -9.72 -17.81
N ALA A 61 -0.29 -10.16 -17.91
CA ALA A 61 -0.69 -11.33 -18.71
C ALA A 61 -0.88 -11.01 -20.21
N SER A 62 -0.83 -9.73 -20.60
CA SER A 62 -1.04 -9.34 -21.99
C SER A 62 0.11 -9.80 -22.89
N ILE A 63 -0.21 -10.63 -23.89
CA ILE A 63 0.73 -11.19 -24.87
C ILE A 63 1.25 -10.10 -25.83
N THR A 64 0.45 -9.08 -26.10
CA THR A 64 0.78 -7.99 -27.02
C THR A 64 1.50 -6.83 -26.33
N ARG A 65 1.89 -6.99 -25.06
CA ARG A 65 2.57 -5.93 -24.34
C ARG A 65 4.03 -5.82 -24.77
N ASP A 66 4.49 -4.58 -24.83
CA ASP A 66 5.89 -4.23 -24.86
C ASP A 66 6.70 -4.90 -23.73
N ARG A 67 7.95 -5.22 -24.06
CA ARG A 67 8.88 -5.88 -23.14
C ARG A 67 9.41 -4.87 -22.14
N GLU A 68 8.97 -5.05 -20.89
CA GLU A 68 9.41 -4.23 -19.77
C GLU A 68 10.33 -5.00 -18.85
N PHE A 69 11.35 -4.32 -18.33
CA PHE A 69 12.21 -4.86 -17.30
C PHE A 69 11.55 -4.63 -15.93
N GLN A 70 11.23 -5.71 -15.20
CA GLN A 70 10.46 -5.64 -13.95
C GLN A 70 11.28 -5.19 -12.72
N ILE A 71 12.11 -4.15 -12.88
CA ILE A 71 12.97 -3.63 -11.80
C ILE A 71 12.17 -3.07 -10.64
N PHE A 72 11.05 -2.39 -10.92
CA PHE A 72 10.22 -1.81 -9.86
C PHE A 72 9.70 -2.87 -8.90
N TRP A 73 9.14 -3.96 -9.45
CA TRP A 73 8.66 -5.07 -8.64
C TRP A 73 9.81 -5.71 -7.84
N ALA A 74 10.94 -5.99 -8.50
CA ALA A 74 12.10 -6.61 -7.87
C ALA A 74 12.63 -5.78 -6.69
N ASN A 75 12.73 -4.46 -6.86
CA ASN A 75 13.23 -3.54 -5.82
C ASN A 75 12.32 -3.55 -4.59
N ILE A 76 11.01 -3.51 -4.78
CA ILE A 76 10.04 -3.53 -3.68
C ILE A 76 10.07 -4.88 -2.95
N GLU A 77 10.22 -6.00 -3.66
CA GLU A 77 10.30 -7.33 -3.03
C GLU A 77 11.60 -7.54 -2.24
N VAL A 78 12.69 -6.84 -2.59
CA VAL A 78 13.91 -6.79 -1.76
C VAL A 78 13.71 -5.88 -0.53
N LEU A 79 13.01 -4.76 -0.73
CA LEU A 79 12.81 -3.75 0.31
C LEU A 79 11.89 -4.24 1.45
N LYS A 80 10.78 -4.90 1.12
CA LYS A 80 9.79 -5.39 2.09
C LYS A 80 10.39 -6.24 3.22
N PRO A 81 11.07 -7.38 2.97
CA PRO A 81 11.65 -8.18 4.05
C PRO A 81 12.78 -7.45 4.79
N SER A 82 13.47 -6.53 4.12
CA SER A 82 14.48 -5.68 4.75
C SER A 82 13.87 -4.69 5.75
N MET A 83 12.68 -4.15 5.46
CA MET A 83 11.97 -3.24 6.37
C MET A 83 11.35 -3.98 7.57
N TYR A 84 10.78 -5.15 7.32
CA TYR A 84 10.10 -5.93 8.35
C TYR A 84 10.05 -7.41 7.98
N SER A 85 10.63 -8.23 8.84
CA SER A 85 10.81 -9.68 8.66
C SER A 85 10.24 -10.54 9.78
N ARG A 86 9.94 -9.95 10.94
CA ARG A 86 9.47 -10.68 12.13
C ARG A 86 8.35 -9.93 12.84
N PRO A 87 7.38 -10.64 13.43
CA PRO A 87 6.35 -10.05 14.28
C PRO A 87 6.95 -9.18 15.38
N PRO A 88 6.34 -8.03 15.70
CA PRO A 88 6.74 -7.25 16.86
C PRO A 88 6.40 -8.02 18.12
N VAL A 89 7.33 -8.02 19.07
CA VAL A 89 7.10 -8.53 20.43
C VAL A 89 6.98 -7.32 21.35
N PRO A 90 5.79 -7.07 21.94
CA PRO A 90 5.61 -5.94 22.84
C PRO A 90 6.43 -6.17 24.11
N VAL A 91 7.04 -5.11 24.62
CA VAL A 91 7.73 -5.10 25.91
C VAL A 91 7.18 -3.92 26.70
N VAL A 92 6.67 -4.18 27.89
CA VAL A 92 6.10 -3.17 28.78
C VAL A 92 6.99 -3.06 30.00
N ALA A 93 7.47 -1.85 30.27
CA ALA A 93 8.33 -1.58 31.42
C ALA A 93 7.84 -0.34 32.18
N PRO A 94 8.03 -0.30 33.50
CA PRO A 94 7.80 0.93 34.26
C PRO A 94 8.64 2.07 33.70
N ARG A 95 8.05 3.26 33.64
CA ARG A 95 8.73 4.49 33.17
C ARG A 95 9.98 4.82 33.99
N PHE A 96 9.96 4.54 35.29
CA PHE A 96 11.07 4.75 36.21
C PHE A 96 11.48 3.42 36.86
N GLN A 97 12.79 3.17 36.94
CA GLN A 97 13.36 1.91 37.43
C GLN A 97 13.48 1.88 38.97
N ASP A 98 12.42 2.30 39.67
CA ASP A 98 12.37 2.42 41.13
C ASP A 98 12.27 1.06 41.86
N ARG A 99 12.25 -0.05 41.11
CA ARG A 99 12.13 -1.44 41.60
C ARG A 99 10.88 -1.71 42.46
N ARG A 100 9.85 -0.85 42.39
CA ARG A 100 8.61 -1.03 43.16
C ARG A 100 7.86 -2.28 42.66
N PRO A 101 7.36 -3.15 43.56
CA PRO A 101 6.75 -4.42 43.18
C PRO A 101 5.48 -4.23 42.34
N VAL A 102 4.58 -3.33 42.76
CA VAL A 102 3.31 -3.07 42.05
C VAL A 102 3.55 -2.68 40.59
N GLN A 103 4.42 -1.71 40.34
CA GLN A 103 4.70 -1.24 38.98
C GLN A 103 5.29 -2.34 38.09
N ARG A 104 6.15 -3.21 38.65
CA ARG A 104 6.74 -4.33 37.92
C ARG A 104 5.69 -5.39 37.59
N THR A 105 4.88 -5.79 38.56
CA THR A 105 3.81 -6.75 38.36
C THR A 105 2.77 -6.22 37.36
N THR A 106 2.39 -4.94 37.44
CA THR A 106 1.48 -4.32 36.46
C THR A 106 2.08 -4.29 35.06
N ALA A 107 3.38 -3.98 34.92
CA ALA A 107 4.05 -3.99 33.62
C ALA A 107 4.08 -5.40 33.02
N GLU A 108 4.43 -6.41 33.81
CA GLU A 108 4.40 -7.82 33.38
C GLU A 108 2.99 -8.26 32.99
N PHE A 109 1.99 -7.90 33.81
CA PHE A 109 0.58 -8.21 33.55
C PHE A 109 0.11 -7.62 32.22
N LEU A 110 0.39 -6.33 31.99
CA LEU A 110 0.01 -5.66 30.74
C LEU A 110 0.80 -6.21 29.54
N GLU A 111 2.08 -6.53 29.71
CA GLU A 111 2.89 -7.16 28.66
C GLU A 111 2.25 -8.46 28.16
N ARG A 112 1.89 -9.35 29.09
CA ARG A 112 1.25 -10.64 28.75
C ARG A 112 -0.10 -10.44 28.05
N CYS A 113 -0.94 -9.52 28.55
CA CYS A 113 -2.20 -9.18 27.89
C CYS A 113 -1.99 -8.66 26.46
N THR A 114 -1.01 -7.80 26.25
CA THR A 114 -0.70 -7.26 24.91
C THR A 114 -0.15 -8.34 23.97
N VAL A 115 0.70 -9.25 24.47
CA VAL A 115 1.16 -10.42 23.70
C VAL A 115 -0.03 -11.27 23.24
N VAL A 116 -0.96 -11.61 24.15
CA VAL A 116 -2.17 -12.38 23.81
C VAL A 116 -3.02 -11.65 22.78
N THR A 117 -3.18 -10.34 22.90
CA THR A 117 -3.91 -9.52 21.92
C THR A 117 -3.24 -9.55 20.55
N PHE A 118 -1.91 -9.42 20.49
CA PHE A 118 -1.14 -9.48 19.24
C PHE A 118 -1.28 -10.82 18.53
N ASP A 119 -1.31 -11.92 19.29
CA ASP A 119 -1.53 -13.26 18.76
C ASP A 119 -2.97 -13.44 18.25
N ARG A 120 -3.98 -13.02 19.04
CA ARG A 120 -5.40 -13.11 18.67
C ARG A 120 -5.71 -12.33 17.38
N GLU A 121 -5.18 -11.12 17.26
CA GLU A 121 -5.39 -10.24 16.10
C GLU A 121 -4.43 -10.53 14.94
N ARG A 122 -3.52 -11.50 15.09
CA ARG A 122 -2.51 -11.87 14.07
C ARG A 122 -1.73 -10.65 13.60
N ILE A 123 -1.10 -9.95 14.54
CA ILE A 123 -0.41 -8.68 14.32
C ILE A 123 0.57 -8.71 13.14
N ASP A 124 1.22 -9.85 12.88
CA ASP A 124 2.13 -10.00 11.73
C ASP A 124 1.45 -9.70 10.39
N GLY A 125 0.22 -10.18 10.21
CA GLY A 125 -0.55 -9.94 9.00
C GLY A 125 -0.91 -8.45 8.83
N VAL A 126 -1.24 -7.78 9.92
CA VAL A 126 -1.55 -6.33 9.94
C VAL A 126 -0.30 -5.53 9.62
N MET A 127 0.81 -5.81 10.29
CA MET A 127 2.09 -5.13 10.10
C MET A 127 2.66 -5.33 8.69
N ARG A 128 2.49 -6.50 8.08
CA ARG A 128 2.86 -6.73 6.67
C ARG A 128 2.06 -5.84 5.72
N ARG A 129 0.77 -5.60 5.97
CA ARG A 129 -0.04 -4.68 5.14
C ARG A 129 0.41 -3.23 5.32
N ILE A 130 0.67 -2.81 6.56
CA ILE A 130 1.23 -1.48 6.87
C ILE A 130 2.59 -1.28 6.17
N ARG A 131 3.47 -2.29 6.26
CA ARG A 131 4.77 -2.33 5.59
C ARG A 131 4.64 -2.22 4.09
N ASP A 132 3.72 -2.97 3.48
CA ASP A 132 3.54 -2.98 2.03
C ASP A 132 3.04 -1.61 1.52
N ASP A 133 2.10 -0.99 2.24
CA ASP A 133 1.64 0.37 1.95
C ASP A 133 2.76 1.41 2.17
N LEU A 134 3.58 1.26 3.22
CA LEU A 134 4.74 2.12 3.46
C LEU A 134 5.79 1.96 2.34
N ALA A 135 6.12 0.73 1.95
CA ALA A 135 7.13 0.45 0.93
C ALA A 135 6.71 0.96 -0.46
N LEU A 136 5.43 0.84 -0.80
CA LEU A 136 4.92 1.25 -2.12
C LEU A 136 4.53 2.72 -2.18
N LEU A 137 3.91 3.24 -1.12
CA LEU A 137 3.17 4.52 -1.14
C LEU A 137 3.67 5.52 -0.10
N ASN A 138 4.64 5.14 0.73
CA ASN A 138 5.18 5.96 1.82
C ASN A 138 4.17 6.32 2.92
N ARG A 139 3.06 5.57 3.07
CA ARG A 139 2.15 5.71 4.22
C ARG A 139 1.45 4.42 4.60
N GLY A 140 1.67 3.94 5.82
CA GLY A 140 0.95 2.80 6.40
C GLY A 140 0.09 3.20 7.60
N CYS A 141 -1.18 2.80 7.62
CA CYS A 141 -2.14 3.20 8.66
C CYS A 141 -2.69 1.99 9.42
N ALA A 142 -2.89 2.16 10.72
CA ALA A 142 -3.61 1.22 11.59
C ALA A 142 -4.88 1.86 12.15
N TRP A 143 -5.82 1.06 12.62
CA TRP A 143 -7.02 1.51 13.31
C TRP A 143 -7.39 0.49 14.38
N LEU A 144 -7.56 0.93 15.61
CA LEU A 144 -7.91 0.08 16.74
C LEU A 144 -9.37 0.29 17.11
N ARG A 145 -10.03 -0.78 17.57
CA ARG A 145 -11.40 -0.72 18.10
C ARG A 145 -11.52 -1.61 19.31
N TYR A 146 -12.38 -1.22 20.23
CA TYR A 146 -12.88 -2.11 21.26
C TYR A 146 -14.14 -2.83 20.74
N GLU A 147 -14.19 -4.15 20.91
CA GLU A 147 -15.43 -4.90 20.71
C GLU A 147 -15.72 -5.75 21.94
N ALA A 148 -16.90 -5.56 22.52
CA ALA A 148 -17.48 -6.41 23.54
C ALA A 148 -18.66 -7.20 22.98
N LYS A 149 -18.72 -8.49 23.29
CA LYS A 149 -19.89 -9.33 23.03
C LYS A 149 -20.27 -10.06 24.31
N SER A 150 -21.49 -9.84 24.77
CA SER A 150 -22.11 -10.67 25.79
C SER A 150 -22.99 -11.72 25.11
N LYS A 151 -22.79 -12.99 25.45
CA LYS A 151 -23.71 -14.06 25.08
C LYS A 151 -23.77 -15.08 26.21
N ASP A 152 -24.97 -15.34 26.74
CA ASP A 152 -25.22 -16.40 27.72
C ASP A 152 -24.29 -16.34 28.96
N ASN A 153 -24.09 -15.13 29.54
CA ASN A 153 -23.16 -14.83 30.64
C ASN A 153 -21.64 -14.98 30.33
N ASP A 154 -21.26 -15.33 29.10
CA ASP A 154 -19.88 -15.18 28.64
C ASP A 154 -19.68 -13.79 28.02
N PHE A 155 -18.77 -13.04 28.63
CA PHE A 155 -18.34 -11.73 28.16
C PHE A 155 -17.03 -11.89 27.39
N VAL A 156 -17.05 -11.60 26.10
CA VAL A 156 -15.87 -11.65 25.24
C VAL A 156 -15.51 -10.22 24.84
N GLU A 157 -14.40 -9.75 25.41
CA GLU A 157 -13.80 -8.46 25.14
C GLU A 157 -12.57 -8.65 24.26
N ARG A 158 -12.44 -7.80 23.25
CA ARG A 158 -11.27 -7.83 22.37
C ARG A 158 -10.91 -6.43 21.88
N VAL A 159 -9.61 -6.21 21.74
CA VAL A 159 -9.07 -5.11 20.95
C VAL A 159 -8.93 -5.62 19.53
N CYS A 160 -9.61 -5.00 18.58
CA CYS A 160 -9.43 -5.27 17.16
C CYS A 160 -8.36 -4.34 16.58
N ILE A 161 -7.35 -4.90 15.92
CA ILE A 161 -6.27 -4.14 15.31
C ILE A 161 -6.34 -4.34 13.80
N ASP A 162 -6.78 -3.31 13.07
CA ASP A 162 -6.91 -3.38 11.62
C ASP A 162 -5.88 -2.51 10.90
N HIS A 163 -5.41 -3.02 9.76
CA HIS A 163 -4.83 -2.17 8.74
C HIS A 163 -5.91 -1.32 8.09
N LYS A 164 -5.68 -0.01 8.00
CA LYS A 164 -6.62 0.90 7.33
C LYS A 164 -6.13 1.21 5.93
N ASN A 165 -6.95 0.90 4.93
CA ASN A 165 -6.63 1.23 3.54
C ASN A 165 -6.52 2.76 3.37
N ARG A 166 -5.55 3.21 2.56
CA ARG A 166 -5.34 4.64 2.27
C ARG A 166 -6.60 5.42 1.85
N LYS A 167 -7.58 4.78 1.20
CA LYS A 167 -8.83 5.41 0.73
C LYS A 167 -9.89 5.52 1.82
N ASP A 168 -9.70 4.79 2.91
CA ASP A 168 -10.59 4.69 4.05
C ASP A 168 -9.94 5.30 5.30
N PHE A 169 -8.90 6.13 5.14
CA PHE A 169 -8.23 6.88 6.21
C PHE A 169 -8.03 8.33 5.78
N VAL A 170 -8.51 9.25 6.62
CA VAL A 170 -8.39 10.71 6.43
C VAL A 170 -8.02 11.37 7.75
N HIS A 171 -7.38 12.52 7.68
CA HIS A 171 -7.05 13.32 8.86
C HIS A 171 -6.90 14.79 8.46
N ASP A 172 -6.91 15.67 9.45
CA ASP A 172 -6.73 17.10 9.26
C ASP A 172 -5.42 17.43 8.50
N PRO A 173 -5.46 18.32 7.48
CA PRO A 173 -4.23 18.82 6.85
C PRO A 173 -3.38 19.60 7.85
N ALA A 174 -2.24 19.03 8.23
CA ALA A 174 -1.35 19.58 9.24
C ALA A 174 0.12 19.44 8.82
N ARG A 175 1.02 20.19 9.49
CA ARG A 175 2.48 20.11 9.26
C ARG A 175 3.11 18.99 10.06
N THR A 176 2.57 18.73 11.25
CA THR A 176 3.00 17.66 12.15
C THR A 176 1.79 16.93 12.72
N TRP A 177 1.96 15.66 13.11
CA TRP A 177 0.86 14.87 13.68
C TRP A 177 0.25 15.47 14.95
N ARG A 178 1.05 16.22 15.72
CA ARG A 178 0.58 16.89 16.95
C ARG A 178 -0.48 17.97 16.69
N GLU A 179 -0.43 18.59 15.52
CA GLU A 179 -1.37 19.63 15.10
C GLU A 179 -2.68 19.06 14.56
N VAL A 180 -2.76 17.74 14.31
CA VAL A 180 -3.97 17.10 13.75
C VAL A 180 -5.11 17.19 14.77
N ASP A 181 -6.17 17.91 14.38
CA ASP A 181 -7.38 18.08 15.18
C ASP A 181 -8.37 16.93 15.03
N TRP A 182 -8.47 16.35 13.83
CA TRP A 182 -9.41 15.26 13.56
C TRP A 182 -8.81 14.14 12.71
N VAL A 183 -9.31 12.92 12.92
CA VAL A 183 -9.03 11.73 12.11
C VAL A 183 -10.33 11.03 11.73
N GLY A 184 -10.35 10.40 10.57
CA GLY A 184 -11.53 9.71 10.05
C GLY A 184 -11.19 8.31 9.53
N GLY A 185 -11.93 7.32 10.03
CA GLY A 185 -11.87 5.93 9.60
C GLY A 185 -13.10 5.54 8.79
N GLY A 186 -12.91 5.18 7.53
CA GLY A 186 -13.98 4.72 6.63
C GLY A 186 -14.29 3.24 6.83
N ALA A 187 -15.58 2.90 6.90
CA ALA A 187 -16.08 1.53 6.93
C ALA A 187 -17.16 1.35 5.86
N TRP A 188 -17.17 0.20 5.20
CA TRP A 188 -18.14 -0.10 4.14
C TRP A 188 -19.24 -0.98 4.71
N MET A 189 -20.46 -0.44 4.79
CA MET A 189 -21.59 -1.09 5.42
C MET A 189 -22.71 -1.33 4.42
N THR A 190 -23.31 -2.52 4.48
CA THR A 190 -24.55 -2.83 3.78
C THR A 190 -25.73 -2.09 4.39
N ARG A 191 -26.83 -1.98 3.64
CA ARG A 191 -28.07 -1.38 4.15
C ARG A 191 -28.59 -2.06 5.43
N LYS A 192 -28.39 -3.38 5.57
CA LYS A 192 -28.78 -4.13 6.78
C LYS A 192 -27.93 -3.75 7.98
N GLU A 193 -26.63 -3.61 7.81
CA GLU A 193 -25.69 -3.21 8.86
C GLU A 193 -25.94 -1.75 9.28
N MET A 194 -26.13 -0.83 8.33
CA MET A 194 -26.47 0.57 8.63
C MET A 194 -27.81 0.67 9.36
N ARG A 195 -28.82 -0.11 8.94
CA ARG A 195 -30.10 -0.16 9.66
C ARG A 195 -29.94 -0.65 11.10
N LYS A 196 -29.11 -1.66 11.33
CA LYS A 196 -28.87 -2.20 12.68
C LYS A 196 -28.21 -1.17 13.58
N ARG A 197 -27.23 -0.41 13.07
CA ARG A 197 -26.43 0.54 13.86
C ARG A 197 -27.09 1.91 14.00
N PHE A 198 -27.60 2.49 12.91
CA PHE A 198 -27.94 3.92 12.85
C PHE A 198 -29.44 4.22 12.78
N ARG A 199 -30.32 3.21 12.74
CA ARG A 199 -31.77 3.48 12.67
C ARG A 199 -32.31 4.14 13.93
N ALA A 200 -31.74 3.81 15.09
CA ALA A 200 -32.16 4.39 16.37
C ALA A 200 -31.86 5.90 16.41
N THR A 201 -30.72 6.31 15.87
CA THR A 201 -30.18 7.68 15.96
C THR A 201 -30.56 8.56 14.77
N SER A 202 -30.50 8.02 13.54
CA SER A 202 -30.76 8.76 12.29
C SER A 202 -32.14 8.51 11.67
N GLY A 203 -32.98 7.70 12.31
CA GLY A 203 -34.26 7.28 11.75
C GLY A 203 -34.08 6.54 10.42
N ASN A 204 -34.64 7.08 9.33
CA ASN A 204 -34.49 6.52 7.97
C ASN A 204 -33.43 7.21 7.12
N ALA A 205 -32.75 8.25 7.61
CA ALA A 205 -31.80 9.04 6.81
C ALA A 205 -30.59 8.22 6.33
N TYR A 206 -30.20 7.16 7.06
CA TYR A 206 -29.16 6.22 6.62
C TYR A 206 -29.44 5.58 5.24
N GLN A 207 -30.69 5.60 4.76
CA GLN A 207 -31.08 5.04 3.47
C GLN A 207 -30.61 5.90 2.28
N ASP A 208 -30.38 7.19 2.50
CA ASP A 208 -29.94 8.16 1.48
C ASP A 208 -28.43 8.11 1.22
N ALA A 209 -27.71 7.27 1.98
CA ALA A 209 -26.29 7.04 1.77
C ALA A 209 -25.99 6.57 0.34
N GLU A 210 -24.81 6.93 -0.18
CA GLU A 210 -24.35 6.54 -1.52
C GLU A 210 -24.02 5.03 -1.59
N PHE A 211 -25.07 4.21 -1.64
CA PHE A 211 -24.97 2.76 -1.80
C PHE A 211 -24.50 2.42 -3.20
N ALA A 212 -23.27 1.92 -3.30
CA ALA A 212 -22.70 1.45 -4.54
C ALA A 212 -22.35 -0.03 -4.45
N VAL A 213 -22.46 -0.70 -5.59
CA VAL A 213 -21.87 -2.02 -5.73
C VAL A 213 -20.38 -1.81 -5.99
N ARG A 214 -19.53 -2.27 -5.07
CA ARG A 214 -18.09 -2.22 -5.28
C ARG A 214 -17.71 -3.23 -6.35
N LYS A 215 -17.26 -2.70 -7.46
CA LYS A 215 -16.74 -3.44 -8.61
C LYS A 215 -15.24 -3.66 -8.40
N ASP A 216 -14.77 -4.87 -8.68
CA ASP A 216 -13.35 -5.10 -8.89
C ASP A 216 -12.90 -4.47 -10.22
N ASP A 217 -11.60 -4.52 -10.51
CA ASP A 217 -11.03 -3.98 -11.76
C ASP A 217 -11.59 -4.67 -13.02
N LYS A 218 -12.27 -5.82 -12.87
CA LYS A 218 -12.93 -6.59 -13.94
C LYS A 218 -14.46 -6.42 -13.92
N ASN A 219 -14.97 -5.43 -13.17
CA ASN A 219 -16.39 -5.13 -13.06
C ASN A 219 -17.22 -6.25 -12.39
N ASN A 220 -16.59 -7.23 -11.74
CA ASN A 220 -17.29 -8.24 -10.93
C ASN A 220 -17.70 -7.64 -9.58
N HIS A 221 -18.75 -8.21 -8.99
CA HIS A 221 -19.24 -7.75 -7.70
C HIS A 221 -20.00 -8.82 -6.93
N ASP A 222 -20.02 -8.69 -5.60
CA ASP A 222 -20.82 -9.54 -4.69
C ASP A 222 -22.33 -9.24 -4.76
N GLY A 223 -22.74 -8.27 -5.59
CA GLY A 223 -24.12 -7.80 -5.73
C GLY A 223 -24.64 -7.05 -4.50
N LYS A 224 -23.81 -6.87 -3.46
CA LYS A 224 -24.21 -6.22 -2.22
C LYS A 224 -23.92 -4.73 -2.34
N LEU A 225 -24.98 -3.95 -2.28
CA LEU A 225 -24.92 -2.51 -2.15
C LEU A 225 -24.32 -2.15 -0.77
N LYS A 226 -23.19 -1.44 -0.79
CA LYS A 226 -22.51 -0.93 0.40
C LYS A 226 -22.31 0.57 0.27
N ALA A 227 -22.49 1.29 1.36
CA ALA A 227 -22.15 2.71 1.47
C ALA A 227 -20.94 2.88 2.40
N ARG A 228 -20.16 3.94 2.16
CA ARG A 228 -19.04 4.29 3.01
C ARG A 228 -19.52 5.16 4.16
N VAL A 229 -19.31 4.69 5.38
CA VAL A 229 -19.55 5.44 6.61
C VAL A 229 -18.21 5.87 7.18
N TRP A 230 -18.07 7.15 7.47
CA TRP A 230 -16.92 7.72 8.14
C TRP A 230 -17.19 7.83 9.63
N GLU A 231 -16.30 7.27 10.43
CA GLU A 231 -16.18 7.52 11.85
C GLU A 231 -15.11 8.60 12.05
N ILE A 232 -15.52 9.79 12.48
CA ILE A 232 -14.65 10.95 12.64
C ILE A 232 -14.47 11.24 14.12
N TRP A 233 -13.22 11.28 14.56
CA TRP A 233 -12.81 11.70 15.90
C TRP A 233 -12.29 13.12 15.83
N SER A 234 -12.83 14.04 16.62
CA SER A 234 -12.41 15.46 16.65
C SER A 234 -12.02 15.89 18.07
N LYS A 235 -10.77 16.33 18.23
CA LYS A 235 -10.21 16.78 19.51
C LYS A 235 -10.86 18.09 19.98
N SER A 236 -10.94 19.09 19.11
CA SER A 236 -11.52 20.40 19.42
C SER A 236 -12.97 20.31 19.90
N GLU A 237 -13.76 19.42 19.31
CA GLU A 237 -15.16 19.19 19.68
C GLU A 237 -15.35 18.13 20.77
N ASN A 238 -14.26 17.43 21.14
CA ASN A 238 -14.25 16.27 22.05
C ASN A 238 -15.37 15.26 21.77
N LYS A 239 -15.52 14.84 20.49
CA LYS A 239 -16.62 13.99 20.02
C LYS A 239 -16.20 12.99 18.96
N VAL A 240 -17.02 11.95 18.82
CA VAL A 240 -16.99 11.01 17.70
C VAL A 240 -18.29 11.12 16.92
N VAL A 241 -18.18 11.26 15.60
CA VAL A 241 -19.31 11.52 14.71
C VAL A 241 -19.29 10.53 13.55
N TRP A 242 -20.45 9.95 13.24
CA TRP A 242 -20.65 9.08 12.09
C TRP A 242 -21.38 9.82 10.98
N VAL A 243 -20.76 9.91 9.80
CA VAL A 243 -21.35 10.54 8.61
C VAL A 243 -21.17 9.67 7.39
N SER A 244 -22.07 9.79 6.41
CA SER A 244 -21.96 9.11 5.12
C SER A 244 -22.19 10.11 3.98
N PRO A 245 -21.42 10.05 2.89
CA PRO A 245 -21.78 10.73 1.65
C PRO A 245 -23.22 10.38 1.23
N GLY A 246 -23.95 11.37 0.71
CA GLY A 246 -25.37 11.27 0.36
C GLY A 246 -26.36 11.57 1.50
N VAL A 247 -25.93 11.52 2.76
CA VAL A 247 -26.80 11.78 3.92
C VAL A 247 -26.57 13.19 4.44
N ASP A 248 -27.61 14.03 4.47
CA ASP A 248 -27.54 15.45 4.90
C ASP A 248 -27.48 15.66 6.43
N VAL A 249 -27.77 14.60 7.18
CA VAL A 249 -27.76 14.58 8.65
C VAL A 249 -26.69 13.64 9.18
N VAL A 250 -26.22 13.91 10.38
CA VAL A 250 -25.31 13.02 11.12
C VAL A 250 -26.04 11.69 11.38
N LEU A 251 -25.34 10.57 11.15
CA LEU A 251 -25.89 9.23 11.37
C LEU A 251 -25.92 8.91 12.86
N ASP A 252 -24.89 9.32 13.58
CA ASP A 252 -24.74 9.13 15.01
C ASP A 252 -23.65 10.09 15.51
N GLU A 253 -23.74 10.53 16.76
CA GLU A 253 -22.71 11.33 17.42
C GLU A 253 -22.73 11.08 18.92
N GLY A 254 -21.56 11.16 19.53
CA GLY A 254 -21.43 11.02 20.98
C GLY A 254 -20.06 11.43 21.48
N GLU A 255 -19.86 11.32 22.78
CA GLU A 255 -18.53 11.44 23.38
C GLU A 255 -17.60 10.32 22.89
N PRO A 256 -16.27 10.53 22.96
CA PRO A 256 -15.30 9.49 22.64
C PRO A 256 -15.55 8.23 23.45
N HIS A 257 -15.92 7.15 22.77
CA HIS A 257 -16.22 5.85 23.38
C HIS A 257 -14.95 5.09 23.82
N LEU A 258 -13.76 5.68 23.63
CA LEU A 258 -12.49 5.21 24.18
C LEU A 258 -11.81 6.38 24.88
N THR A 259 -11.39 6.17 26.12
CA THR A 259 -10.58 7.13 26.87
C THR A 259 -9.11 6.84 26.59
N LEU A 260 -8.50 7.61 25.68
CA LEU A 260 -7.11 7.40 25.24
C LEU A 260 -6.27 8.65 25.53
N GLU A 261 -5.01 8.50 25.96
CA GLU A 261 -4.08 9.61 26.20
C GLU A 261 -3.86 10.42 24.91
N GLY A 262 -3.76 9.71 23.77
CA GLY A 262 -3.60 10.30 22.44
C GLY A 262 -4.89 10.76 21.76
N PHE A 263 -6.04 10.60 22.42
CA PHE A 263 -7.41 10.84 21.92
C PHE A 263 -7.84 9.97 20.73
N PHE A 264 -6.99 9.75 19.73
CA PHE A 264 -7.33 9.02 18.51
C PHE A 264 -7.22 7.50 18.68
N PRO A 265 -8.13 6.71 18.07
CA PRO A 265 -8.10 5.24 18.09
C PRO A 265 -7.06 4.67 17.11
N CYS A 266 -6.11 5.48 16.67
CA CYS A 266 -5.05 5.09 15.76
C CYS A 266 -3.75 5.82 16.12
N PRO A 267 -2.60 5.16 15.92
CA PRO A 267 -1.32 5.83 16.04
C PRO A 267 -1.12 6.81 14.88
N GLU A 268 -0.10 7.67 15.01
CA GLU A 268 0.43 8.39 13.86
C GLU A 268 0.79 7.38 12.75
N PRO A 269 0.32 7.58 11.49
CA PRO A 269 0.67 6.69 10.39
C PRO A 269 2.18 6.54 10.24
N ALA A 270 2.64 5.37 9.82
CA ALA A 270 4.03 5.20 9.44
C ALA A 270 4.25 5.96 8.13
N TYR A 271 5.19 6.90 8.12
CA TYR A 271 5.51 7.70 6.94
C TYR A 271 6.88 7.35 6.38
N GLY A 272 7.00 7.39 5.06
CA GLY A 272 8.29 7.47 4.39
C GLY A 272 8.64 8.94 4.16
N THR A 273 8.96 9.27 2.91
CA THR A 273 9.18 10.66 2.50
C THR A 273 7.89 11.47 2.58
N LEU A 274 7.93 12.60 3.27
CA LEU A 274 6.86 13.61 3.34
C LEU A 274 7.22 14.85 2.53
N GLN A 275 6.20 15.52 1.97
CA GLN A 275 6.37 16.84 1.40
C GLN A 275 6.63 17.85 2.55
N PRO A 276 7.63 18.74 2.43
CA PRO A 276 7.94 19.73 3.48
C PRO A 276 6.71 20.52 3.93
N GLU A 277 6.63 20.84 5.22
CA GLU A 277 5.51 21.56 5.84
C GLU A 277 4.14 20.87 5.70
N SER A 278 4.10 19.55 5.48
CA SER A 278 2.85 18.81 5.36
C SER A 278 2.99 17.32 5.75
N LEU A 279 1.85 16.69 6.05
CA LEU A 279 1.74 15.24 6.22
C LEU A 279 1.38 14.49 4.92
N ILE A 280 1.64 15.10 3.75
CA ILE A 280 1.39 14.48 2.44
C ILE A 280 2.58 13.60 2.07
N PRO A 281 2.39 12.28 1.91
CA PRO A 281 3.49 11.38 1.52
C PRO A 281 3.86 11.56 0.05
N VAL A 282 5.14 11.34 -0.26
CA VAL A 282 5.66 11.35 -1.62
C VAL A 282 6.18 9.95 -1.94
N PRO A 283 5.44 9.10 -2.68
CA PRO A 283 5.89 7.74 -3.01
C PRO A 283 7.25 7.72 -3.72
N ASP A 284 8.16 6.85 -3.26
CA ASP A 284 9.53 6.77 -3.76
C ASP A 284 9.63 6.54 -5.27
N TYR A 285 8.71 5.75 -5.82
CA TYR A 285 8.63 5.45 -7.25
C TYR A 285 8.69 6.73 -8.11
N LEU A 286 8.17 7.85 -7.61
CA LEU A 286 8.16 9.11 -8.33
C LEU A 286 9.56 9.70 -8.56
N PHE A 287 10.55 9.38 -7.72
CA PHE A 287 11.91 9.91 -7.85
C PHE A 287 12.73 9.21 -8.92
N TYR A 288 12.39 7.97 -9.28
CA TYR A 288 13.12 7.17 -10.28
C TYR A 288 12.20 6.61 -11.38
N LYS A 289 11.00 7.19 -11.51
CA LYS A 289 10.01 6.79 -12.52
C LYS A 289 10.60 6.92 -13.92
N ASP A 290 11.32 8.00 -14.18
CA ASP A 290 11.83 8.32 -15.52
C ASP A 290 12.90 7.31 -15.94
N GLN A 291 13.81 6.92 -15.03
CA GLN A 291 14.79 5.86 -15.28
C GLN A 291 14.12 4.51 -15.58
N ILE A 292 13.01 4.18 -14.89
CA ILE A 292 12.24 2.97 -15.19
C ILE A 292 11.66 3.02 -16.60
N GLU A 293 11.10 4.16 -16.99
CA GLU A 293 10.52 4.35 -18.32
C GLU A 293 11.61 4.25 -19.41
N GLU A 294 12.77 4.85 -19.19
CA GLU A 294 13.93 4.74 -20.09
C GLU A 294 14.46 3.30 -20.21
N ILE A 295 14.54 2.55 -19.11
CA ILE A 295 14.91 1.13 -19.14
C ILE A 295 13.93 0.32 -19.97
N ASN A 296 12.64 0.61 -19.86
CA ASN A 296 11.61 -0.08 -20.65
C ASN A 296 11.74 0.28 -22.14
N ASP A 297 11.96 1.54 -22.47
CA ASP A 297 12.21 1.99 -23.85
C ASP A 297 13.45 1.32 -24.45
N ILE A 298 14.55 1.26 -23.70
CA ILE A 298 15.77 0.56 -24.14
C ILE A 298 15.50 -0.93 -24.29
N THR A 299 14.76 -1.56 -23.37
CA THR A 299 14.41 -2.98 -23.44
C THR A 299 13.55 -3.28 -24.68
N ASN A 300 12.61 -2.40 -25.01
CA ASN A 300 11.81 -2.48 -26.23
C ASN A 300 12.67 -2.32 -27.48
N ARG A 301 13.57 -1.34 -27.51
CA ARG A 301 14.49 -1.12 -28.65
C ARG A 301 15.44 -2.30 -28.84
N ILE A 302 16.01 -2.86 -27.77
CA ILE A 302 16.82 -4.08 -27.83
C ILE A 302 16.00 -5.22 -28.44
N SER A 303 14.75 -5.41 -27.99
CA SER A 303 13.87 -6.44 -28.53
C SER A 303 13.61 -6.23 -30.03
N ALA A 304 13.30 -5.00 -30.46
CA ALA A 304 13.05 -4.66 -31.85
C ALA A 304 14.29 -4.88 -32.73
N LEU A 305 15.46 -4.42 -32.30
CA LEU A 305 16.73 -4.64 -33.01
C LEU A 305 17.12 -6.12 -33.06
N THR A 306 16.87 -6.87 -31.98
CA THR A 306 17.10 -8.32 -31.93
C THR A 306 16.17 -9.06 -32.91
N GLN A 307 14.90 -8.66 -33.01
CA GLN A 307 14.00 -9.18 -34.04
C GLN A 307 14.43 -8.78 -35.46
N GLY A 308 15.07 -7.61 -35.60
CA GLY A 308 15.64 -7.11 -36.85
C GLY A 308 16.94 -7.78 -37.28
N LEU A 309 17.69 -8.42 -36.36
CA LEU A 309 18.89 -9.24 -36.62
C LEU A 309 18.57 -10.57 -37.36
N ARG A 310 17.58 -10.55 -38.25
CA ARG A 310 17.32 -11.65 -39.18
C ARG A 310 18.28 -11.53 -40.36
N VAL A 311 19.07 -12.57 -40.58
CA VAL A 311 19.96 -12.65 -41.74
C VAL A 311 19.11 -12.65 -43.01
N ARG A 312 19.26 -11.61 -43.84
CA ARG A 312 18.65 -11.54 -45.16
C ARG A 312 19.72 -11.17 -46.18
N GLY A 313 20.02 -12.11 -47.06
CA GLY A 313 20.86 -11.93 -48.23
C GLY A 313 20.00 -11.72 -49.47
N PHE A 314 20.44 -10.85 -50.37
CA PHE A 314 19.80 -10.68 -51.68
C PHE A 314 20.66 -11.39 -52.73
N TYR A 315 20.03 -12.18 -53.61
CA TYR A 315 20.71 -12.82 -54.74
C TYR A 315 19.95 -12.55 -56.06
N PRO A 316 20.64 -12.54 -57.21
CA PRO A 316 20.01 -12.22 -58.48
C PRO A 316 19.06 -13.33 -58.94
N SER A 317 17.84 -12.95 -59.27
CA SER A 317 16.83 -13.79 -59.91
C SER A 317 16.11 -12.94 -60.96
N GLY A 318 15.95 -13.47 -62.17
CA GLY A 318 15.44 -12.72 -63.32
C GLY A 318 14.07 -12.04 -63.12
N ALA A 319 13.86 -10.99 -63.92
CA ALA A 319 12.63 -10.26 -64.24
C ALA A 319 11.54 -10.16 -63.14
N GLY A 320 11.59 -9.07 -62.37
CA GLY A 320 10.59 -8.60 -61.41
C GLY A 320 10.90 -7.14 -61.03
N GLU A 321 10.24 -6.54 -60.03
CA GLU A 321 10.52 -5.16 -59.58
C GLU A 321 11.22 -5.11 -58.20
N ILE A 322 12.12 -4.14 -57.98
CA ILE A 322 12.97 -4.02 -56.77
C ILE A 322 12.13 -3.77 -55.50
N GLY A 323 11.02 -3.03 -55.63
CA GLY A 323 10.16 -2.66 -54.51
C GLY A 323 9.50 -3.86 -53.86
N ASP A 324 8.95 -4.77 -54.67
CA ASP A 324 8.23 -5.96 -54.24
C ASP A 324 9.13 -6.94 -53.48
N ALA A 325 10.41 -7.01 -53.87
CA ALA A 325 11.41 -7.86 -53.23
C ALA A 325 11.74 -7.41 -51.80
N ILE A 326 12.00 -6.10 -51.62
CA ILE A 326 12.30 -5.51 -50.32
C ILE A 326 11.08 -5.64 -49.39
N GLU A 327 9.89 -5.44 -49.94
CA GLU A 327 8.63 -5.57 -49.20
C GLU A 327 8.31 -7.03 -48.83
N ALA A 328 8.54 -7.99 -49.72
CA ALA A 328 8.40 -9.43 -49.46
C ALA A 328 9.42 -9.94 -48.43
N ALA A 329 10.65 -9.41 -48.46
CA ALA A 329 11.64 -9.62 -47.40
C ALA A 329 11.04 -9.19 -46.07
N LEU A 330 10.69 -7.90 -45.95
CA LEU A 330 10.16 -7.28 -44.74
C LEU A 330 8.95 -8.03 -44.17
N LYS A 331 8.05 -8.53 -45.02
CA LYS A 331 6.84 -9.27 -44.63
C LYS A 331 7.06 -10.76 -44.32
N SER A 332 8.19 -11.37 -44.67
CA SER A 332 8.46 -12.79 -44.39
C SER A 332 8.71 -13.03 -42.90
N THR A 333 7.85 -13.82 -42.27
CA THR A 333 7.89 -14.28 -40.87
C THR A 333 8.62 -15.62 -40.68
N ASN A 334 9.16 -16.21 -41.75
CA ASN A 334 9.79 -17.54 -41.70
C ASN A 334 11.32 -17.43 -41.51
N ASP A 335 11.81 -17.84 -40.34
CA ASP A 335 13.23 -17.79 -39.96
C ASP A 335 14.15 -18.62 -40.88
N ARG A 336 13.59 -19.48 -41.74
CA ARG A 336 14.34 -20.31 -42.70
C ARG A 336 14.56 -19.67 -44.07
N GLN A 337 13.88 -18.58 -44.40
CA GLN A 337 14.02 -17.89 -45.68
C GLN A 337 15.03 -16.75 -45.57
N VAL A 338 16.31 -17.12 -45.71
CA VAL A 338 17.47 -16.22 -45.58
C VAL A 338 17.71 -15.39 -46.84
N MET A 339 17.08 -15.75 -47.97
CA MET A 339 17.40 -15.16 -49.27
C MET A 339 16.18 -14.58 -50.01
N VAL A 340 16.33 -13.36 -50.51
CA VAL A 340 15.26 -12.60 -51.17
C VAL A 340 15.69 -12.19 -52.59
N PRO A 341 14.89 -12.49 -53.62
CA PRO A 341 15.23 -12.17 -55.01
C PRO A 341 14.98 -10.69 -55.34
N VAL A 342 15.94 -10.00 -55.97
CA VAL A 342 15.78 -8.62 -56.49
C VAL A 342 16.15 -8.59 -57.97
N SER A 343 15.54 -7.68 -58.72
CA SER A 343 15.18 -7.92 -60.10
C SER A 343 15.52 -6.79 -61.09
N ASN A 344 15.93 -5.61 -60.62
CA ASN A 344 16.49 -4.56 -61.49
C ASN A 344 17.90 -4.14 -61.04
N TRP A 345 18.86 -5.03 -61.29
CA TRP A 345 20.26 -4.91 -60.91
C TRP A 345 21.07 -3.91 -61.75
N ALA A 346 20.54 -3.47 -62.90
CA ALA A 346 21.24 -2.62 -63.85
C ALA A 346 21.58 -1.21 -63.32
N ALA A 347 20.96 -0.78 -62.21
CA ALA A 347 21.23 0.51 -61.58
C ALA A 347 22.44 0.51 -60.62
N PHE A 348 23.06 -0.65 -60.33
CA PHE A 348 24.09 -0.80 -59.29
C PHE A 348 25.55 -0.99 -59.79
N GLY A 349 25.79 -0.88 -61.10
CA GLY A 349 27.14 -0.81 -61.69
C GLY A 349 27.82 -2.16 -61.99
N ASN A 350 28.76 -2.14 -62.95
CA ASN A 350 29.42 -3.29 -63.60
C ASN A 350 30.44 -4.06 -62.72
N GLY A 351 30.04 -4.54 -61.53
CA GLY A 351 30.85 -5.45 -60.70
C GLY A 351 30.53 -6.93 -60.92
N ALA A 352 31.52 -7.83 -60.79
CA ALA A 352 31.33 -9.28 -60.90
C ALA A 352 30.35 -9.82 -59.86
N ALA A 353 29.43 -10.71 -60.26
CA ALA A 353 28.31 -11.22 -59.46
C ALA A 353 28.66 -11.88 -58.11
N LYS A 354 29.94 -12.16 -57.85
CA LYS A 354 30.45 -12.75 -56.60
C LYS A 354 30.73 -11.73 -55.50
N ASP A 355 30.93 -10.46 -55.85
CA ASP A 355 31.33 -9.39 -54.92
C ASP A 355 30.16 -8.50 -54.48
N THR A 356 28.93 -8.84 -54.88
CA THR A 356 27.77 -7.94 -54.76
C THR A 356 26.57 -8.54 -54.05
N ILE A 357 26.81 -9.44 -53.09
CA ILE A 357 25.80 -9.73 -52.07
C ILE A 357 25.80 -8.54 -51.11
N VAL A 358 24.79 -7.68 -51.20
CA VAL A 358 24.57 -6.62 -50.22
C VAL A 358 23.99 -7.27 -48.96
N TRP A 359 24.85 -7.51 -47.99
CA TRP A 359 24.43 -7.92 -46.65
C TRP A 359 23.86 -6.71 -45.92
N LEU A 360 22.78 -6.90 -45.16
CA LEU A 360 22.37 -5.91 -44.18
C LEU A 360 23.53 -5.67 -43.20
N PRO A 361 23.77 -4.43 -42.71
CA PRO A 361 24.85 -4.12 -41.78
C PRO A 361 24.56 -4.70 -40.39
N LEU A 362 24.63 -6.03 -40.26
CA LEU A 362 24.36 -6.77 -39.03
C LEU A 362 25.31 -6.37 -37.91
N ASP A 363 26.57 -6.05 -38.25
CA ASP A 363 27.59 -5.63 -37.28
C ASP A 363 27.22 -4.31 -36.58
N MET A 364 26.66 -3.35 -37.31
CA MET A 364 26.19 -2.09 -36.72
C MET A 364 25.02 -2.32 -35.77
N ILE A 365 24.09 -3.20 -36.13
CA ILE A 365 22.93 -3.55 -35.29
C ILE A 365 23.39 -4.28 -34.03
N ALA A 366 24.27 -5.27 -34.16
CA ALA A 366 24.83 -6.02 -33.03
C ALA A 366 25.63 -5.12 -32.07
N THR A 367 26.43 -4.19 -32.62
CA THR A 367 27.15 -3.19 -31.83
C THR A 367 26.19 -2.27 -31.09
N THR A 368 25.13 -1.80 -31.76
CA THR A 368 24.10 -0.94 -31.14
C THR A 368 23.39 -1.68 -29.99
N ILE A 369 23.03 -2.95 -30.17
CA ILE A 369 22.42 -3.76 -29.09
C ILE A 369 23.37 -3.86 -27.90
N THR A 370 24.65 -4.10 -28.14
CA THR A 370 25.67 -4.18 -27.08
C THR A 370 25.76 -2.88 -26.29
N GLN A 371 25.78 -1.74 -26.98
CA GLN A 371 25.78 -0.41 -26.35
C GLN A 371 24.49 -0.15 -25.56
N LEU A 372 23.33 -0.52 -26.09
CA LEU A 372 22.05 -0.39 -25.38
C LEU A 372 21.98 -1.27 -24.13
N ILE A 373 22.56 -2.47 -24.15
CA ILE A 373 22.67 -3.33 -22.98
C ILE A 373 23.55 -2.67 -21.91
N SER A 374 24.67 -2.06 -22.31
CA SER A 374 25.55 -1.31 -21.40
C SER A 374 24.83 -0.12 -20.77
N LEU A 375 24.16 0.71 -21.58
CA LEU A 375 23.39 1.86 -21.09
C LEU A 375 22.27 1.43 -20.13
N ARG A 376 21.56 0.33 -20.44
CA ARG A 376 20.54 -0.20 -19.52
C ARG A 376 21.14 -0.61 -18.18
N LYS A 377 22.37 -1.14 -18.15
CA LYS A 377 23.04 -1.48 -16.90
C LYS A 377 23.35 -0.24 -16.07
N GLU A 378 23.82 0.83 -16.70
CA GLU A 378 24.06 2.12 -16.02
C GLU A 378 22.77 2.68 -15.41
N LEU A 379 21.66 2.67 -16.14
CA LEU A 379 20.36 3.13 -15.61
C LEU A 379 19.84 2.26 -14.46
N ILE A 380 20.10 0.95 -14.49
CA ILE A 380 19.77 0.05 -13.37
C ILE A 380 20.58 0.46 -12.13
N ASP A 381 21.87 0.73 -12.31
CA ASP A 381 22.75 1.19 -11.23
C ASP A 381 22.28 2.56 -10.68
N ASP A 382 21.85 3.48 -11.53
CA ASP A 382 21.26 4.77 -11.13
C ASP A 382 20.00 4.57 -10.27
N ILE A 383 19.10 3.65 -10.65
CA ILE A 383 17.92 3.32 -9.84
C ILE A 383 18.33 2.81 -8.47
N TYR A 384 19.36 1.98 -8.37
CA TYR A 384 19.86 1.50 -7.08
C TYR A 384 20.45 2.62 -6.23
N GLN A 385 21.18 3.56 -6.83
CA GLN A 385 21.70 4.73 -6.13
C GLN A 385 20.57 5.65 -5.62
N ILE A 386 19.53 5.88 -6.44
CA ILE A 386 18.38 6.72 -6.06
C ILE A 386 17.57 6.03 -4.95
N SER A 387 17.21 4.75 -5.14
CA SER A 387 16.44 3.98 -4.15
C SER A 387 17.23 3.66 -2.87
N GLY A 388 18.55 3.78 -2.90
CA GLY A 388 19.42 3.47 -1.77
C GLY A 388 19.52 1.97 -1.46
N LEU A 389 19.16 1.11 -2.41
CA LEU A 389 19.29 -0.34 -2.28
C LEU A 389 20.75 -0.74 -2.48
N SER A 390 21.41 -1.18 -1.40
CA SER A 390 22.78 -1.67 -1.46
C SER A 390 22.91 -3.04 -2.14
N ASP A 391 24.04 -3.30 -2.78
CA ASP A 391 24.37 -4.59 -3.44
C ASP A 391 24.19 -5.78 -2.49
N ILE A 392 24.54 -5.60 -1.22
CA ILE A 392 24.41 -6.61 -0.16
C ILE A 392 22.94 -7.00 0.05
N MET A 393 22.03 -6.03 0.04
CA MET A 393 20.60 -6.29 0.20
C MET A 393 20.02 -7.05 -0.99
N ARG A 394 20.66 -6.97 -2.16
CA ARG A 394 20.30 -7.76 -3.35
C ARG A 394 20.96 -9.15 -3.37
N GLY A 395 21.81 -9.47 -2.40
CA GLY A 395 22.55 -10.74 -2.34
C GLY A 395 23.76 -10.80 -3.29
N GLU A 396 24.18 -9.66 -3.85
CA GLU A 396 25.41 -9.57 -4.63
C GLU A 396 26.60 -9.43 -3.69
N SER A 397 27.53 -10.39 -3.74
CA SER A 397 28.81 -10.31 -3.02
C SER A 397 29.96 -10.33 -4.02
N ASN A 398 30.94 -9.44 -3.83
CA ASN A 398 32.17 -9.47 -4.61
C ASN A 398 33.16 -10.41 -3.90
N PRO A 399 33.60 -11.53 -4.51
CA PRO A 399 34.53 -12.48 -3.91
C PRO A 399 35.90 -11.88 -3.54
N ASN A 400 36.25 -10.73 -4.12
CA ASN A 400 37.51 -10.02 -3.87
C ASN A 400 37.38 -8.92 -2.79
N GLU A 401 36.21 -8.76 -2.18
CA GLU A 401 35.96 -7.72 -1.19
C GLU A 401 36.37 -8.16 0.23
N THR A 402 37.12 -7.30 0.93
CA THR A 402 37.58 -7.62 2.29
C THR A 402 36.43 -7.64 3.30
N LEU A 403 36.54 -8.47 4.34
CA LEU A 403 35.53 -8.58 5.41
C LEU A 403 35.17 -7.22 6.04
N GLY A 404 36.17 -6.34 6.23
CA GLY A 404 35.97 -4.99 6.75
C GLY A 404 35.16 -4.10 5.80
N ALA A 405 35.41 -4.19 4.49
CA ALA A 405 34.63 -3.46 3.49
C ALA A 405 33.18 -3.97 3.41
N GLN A 406 32.94 -5.28 3.53
CA GLN A 406 31.59 -5.85 3.60
C GLN A 406 30.82 -5.41 4.86
N GLN A 407 31.48 -5.36 6.02
CA GLN A 407 30.88 -4.86 7.26
C GLN A 407 30.50 -3.39 7.16
N ILE A 408 31.39 -2.55 6.63
CA ILE A 408 31.13 -1.13 6.38
C ILE A 408 29.95 -0.98 5.41
N LYS A 409 29.93 -1.70 4.28
CA LYS A 409 28.81 -1.65 3.34
C LYS A 409 27.49 -2.09 3.96
N THR A 410 27.49 -3.07 4.86
CA THR A 410 26.27 -3.49 5.57
C THR A 410 25.78 -2.40 6.51
N GLN A 411 26.70 -1.70 7.17
CA GLN A 411 26.40 -0.63 8.12
C GLN A 411 25.93 0.67 7.44
N TYR A 412 26.49 1.03 6.29
CA TYR A 412 26.12 2.24 5.53
C TYR A 412 25.01 1.99 4.49
N GLY A 413 24.94 0.79 3.91
CA GLY A 413 23.91 0.39 2.94
C GLY A 413 22.53 0.18 3.52
N SER A 414 22.39 0.18 4.85
CA SER A 414 21.13 0.04 5.57
C SER A 414 20.56 1.36 6.09
N VAL A 415 21.26 2.49 5.95
CA VAL A 415 20.89 3.75 6.62
C VAL A 415 19.50 4.26 6.18
N ARG A 416 19.22 4.31 4.87
CA ARG A 416 17.90 4.77 4.36
C ARG A 416 16.76 3.81 4.69
N ILE A 417 17.06 2.52 4.79
CA ILE A 417 16.07 1.50 5.16
C ILE A 417 15.82 1.51 6.67
N ARG A 418 16.83 1.89 7.46
CA ARG A 418 16.73 1.98 8.92
C ARG A 418 15.66 2.97 9.35
N ASP A 419 15.51 4.10 8.66
CA ASP A 419 14.45 5.06 8.98
C ASP A 419 13.06 4.43 8.81
N ARG A 420 12.87 3.65 7.73
CA ARG A 420 11.63 2.89 7.51
C ARG A 420 11.41 1.77 8.53
N GLN A 421 12.48 1.07 8.92
CA GLN A 421 12.43 0.08 9.99
C GLN A 421 12.01 0.74 11.31
N ASN A 422 12.62 1.87 11.65
CA ASN A 422 12.30 2.64 12.86
C ASN A 422 10.84 3.10 12.85
N GLU A 423 10.30 3.53 11.72
CA GLU A 423 8.89 3.89 11.60
C GLU A 423 7.94 2.70 11.80
N LEU A 424 8.29 1.52 11.29
CA LEU A 424 7.51 0.30 11.55
C LEU A 424 7.61 -0.15 13.01
N VAL A 425 8.76 0.05 13.66
CA VAL A 425 8.92 -0.20 15.09
C VAL A 425 8.11 0.81 15.91
N ARG A 426 8.14 2.09 15.55
CA ARG A 426 7.36 3.15 16.20
C ARG A 426 5.87 2.86 16.12
N ILE A 427 5.33 2.61 14.94
CA ILE A 427 3.89 2.34 14.80
C ILE A 427 3.49 1.06 15.53
N ALA A 428 4.32 0.01 15.54
CA ALA A 428 4.03 -1.21 16.30
C ALA A 428 4.00 -0.96 17.81
N ARG A 429 4.94 -0.16 18.33
CA ARG A 429 4.94 0.30 19.72
C ARG A 429 3.69 1.10 20.05
N ASP A 430 3.29 2.02 19.17
CA ASP A 430 2.12 2.88 19.40
C ASP A 430 0.81 2.08 19.34
N ILE A 431 0.73 1.07 18.46
CA ILE A 431 -0.37 0.10 18.46
C ILE A 431 -0.42 -0.66 19.79
N ALA A 432 0.73 -1.12 20.30
CA ALA A 432 0.80 -1.80 21.60
C ALA A 432 0.34 -0.89 22.74
N ALA A 433 0.73 0.39 22.73
CA ALA A 433 0.33 1.37 23.73
C ALA A 433 -1.18 1.60 23.72
N ILE A 434 -1.77 1.90 22.56
CA ILE A 434 -3.22 2.12 22.42
C ILE A 434 -3.99 0.84 22.78
N ALA A 435 -3.53 -0.34 22.36
CA ALA A 435 -4.16 -1.60 22.75
C ALA A 435 -4.12 -1.80 24.28
N GLY A 436 -2.99 -1.48 24.91
CA GLY A 436 -2.83 -1.51 26.36
C GLY A 436 -3.79 -0.56 27.08
N GLU A 437 -3.94 0.67 26.60
CA GLU A 437 -4.91 1.65 27.13
C GLU A 437 -6.36 1.15 26.98
N ILE A 438 -6.75 0.66 25.80
CA ILE A 438 -8.10 0.11 25.58
C ILE A 438 -8.38 -1.03 26.56
N MET A 439 -7.42 -1.95 26.74
CA MET A 439 -7.57 -3.05 27.69
C MET A 439 -7.68 -2.56 29.13
N ALA A 440 -6.82 -1.63 29.56
CA ALA A 440 -6.78 -1.15 30.93
C ALA A 440 -8.07 -0.39 31.33
N GLU A 441 -8.65 0.38 30.41
CA GLU A 441 -9.81 1.21 30.69
C GLU A 441 -11.14 0.47 30.49
N ASN A 442 -11.19 -0.55 29.62
CA ASN A 442 -12.48 -1.13 29.20
C ASN A 442 -12.66 -2.60 29.61
N PHE A 443 -11.60 -3.38 29.80
CA PHE A 443 -11.75 -4.82 30.03
C PHE A 443 -12.12 -5.12 31.49
N GLN A 444 -12.95 -6.14 31.68
CA GLN A 444 -13.21 -6.68 33.01
C GLN A 444 -11.94 -7.30 33.62
N GLN A 445 -11.80 -7.16 34.93
CA GLN A 445 -10.66 -7.71 35.67
C GLN A 445 -10.46 -9.21 35.42
N LYS A 446 -11.55 -9.98 35.35
CA LYS A 446 -11.52 -11.42 35.06
C LYS A 446 -10.91 -11.69 33.68
N THR A 447 -11.33 -10.96 32.65
CA THR A 447 -10.80 -11.10 31.28
C THR A 447 -9.30 -10.86 31.26
N LEU A 448 -8.83 -9.79 31.92
CA LEU A 448 -7.41 -9.46 31.98
C LEU A 448 -6.60 -10.52 32.75
N ALA A 449 -7.13 -11.04 33.87
CA ALA A 449 -6.49 -12.11 34.63
C ALA A 449 -6.35 -13.40 33.81
N ASP A 450 -7.42 -13.79 33.10
CA ASP A 450 -7.44 -14.97 32.22
C ASP A 450 -6.44 -14.83 31.06
N MET A 451 -6.26 -13.60 30.53
CA MET A 451 -5.27 -13.30 29.49
C MET A 451 -3.84 -13.32 30.03
N ALA A 452 -3.58 -12.71 31.18
CA ALA A 452 -2.25 -12.62 31.76
C ALA A 452 -1.74 -13.96 32.32
N GLN A 453 -2.64 -14.85 32.75
CA GLN A 453 -2.30 -16.12 33.39
C GLN A 453 -1.27 -15.92 34.52
N MET A 454 -1.54 -14.93 35.38
CA MET A 454 -0.74 -14.62 36.56
C MET A 454 -1.53 -14.99 37.81
N ASP A 455 -0.88 -15.70 38.74
CA ASP A 455 -1.45 -16.13 40.04
C ASP A 455 -1.49 -15.01 41.08
#